data_AF-A0A7V7Z791-F1
#
_entry.id   AF-A0A7V7Z791-F1
#
_cell.length_a   1.000
_cell.length_b   1.000
_cell.length_c   1.000
_cell.angle_alpha   90.00
_cell.angle_beta   90.00
_cell.angle_gamma   90.00
#
_symmetry.space_group_name_H-M   'P 1'
#
loop_
_entity.id
_entity.type
_entity.pdbx_description
1 polymer ?
#
loop_
_entity_poly.entity_id
_entity_poly.type
_entity_poly.pdbx_seq_one_letter_code
_entity_poly.pdbx_strand_id
1 'polypeptide(L)'
;MTALTPSLAIVAARLEFSSSAVPALLDDEINGSAAPDWRSIAVPDHLLQRLGRHSDAAPLASRPTGGGQIHALARRPGFGAVLLDAWQPERQQWRGWLVTPDTSYADACGLVIEERDAPVDPRAGLVLCDMPLLLGVADLGACLGVFSEQRLQAARWLQQHGRANAAEAAPGVIARVALPDNDYVLTGTPLSSELGKDGRQQYRQLLRQGLEQLQIAVAVTAPPQSAPAPVAPVNAAQAANSSRWLKMVTAVAASVMVVQSVWLFLPRDGGVDAPAQYRGGSGVEQGVRIRVLFRADASEAEIRTWLQREQLEIVNGPDTLGAFTLLSKNRQKVLAAPGPGNPLAVINP
;
A
#
# COMPACT_ATOMS: atom_id res chain seq x y z
N MET A 1 -2.84 -6.89 16.43
CA MET A 1 -4.19 -7.10 15.85
C MET A 1 -4.00 -7.74 14.49
N THR A 2 -4.32 -9.01 14.37
CA THR A 2 -4.28 -9.75 13.11
C THR A 2 -5.41 -9.20 12.23
N ALA A 3 -5.08 -8.51 11.14
CA ALA A 3 -6.08 -8.19 10.14
C ALA A 3 -6.65 -9.54 9.66
N LEU A 4 -7.95 -9.76 9.87
CA LEU A 4 -8.64 -10.92 9.33
C LEU A 4 -8.56 -10.81 7.80
N THR A 5 -7.57 -11.47 7.20
CA THR A 5 -7.50 -11.68 5.76
C THR A 5 -8.83 -12.32 5.37
N PRO A 6 -9.70 -11.67 4.57
CA PRO A 6 -10.90 -12.32 4.09
C PRO A 6 -10.46 -13.58 3.36
N SER A 7 -11.04 -14.73 3.71
CA SER A 7 -10.67 -15.98 3.06
C SER A 7 -10.96 -15.90 1.56
N LEU A 8 -10.24 -16.69 0.75
CA LEU A 8 -10.54 -16.78 -0.68
C LEU A 8 -12.00 -17.19 -0.93
N ALA A 9 -12.64 -17.88 0.00
CA ALA A 9 -14.06 -18.20 -0.05
C ALA A 9 -14.95 -16.94 0.09
N ILE A 10 -14.60 -16.00 0.98
CA ILE A 10 -15.31 -14.71 1.08
C ILE A 10 -15.10 -13.88 -0.19
N VAL A 11 -13.89 -13.90 -0.75
CA VAL A 11 -13.62 -13.25 -2.03
C VAL A 11 -14.49 -13.89 -3.12
N ALA A 12 -14.43 -15.21 -3.28
CA ALA A 12 -15.21 -15.96 -4.26
C ALA A 12 -16.71 -15.72 -4.11
N ALA A 13 -17.26 -15.70 -2.89
CA ALA A 13 -18.66 -15.42 -2.64
C ALA A 13 -19.09 -14.01 -3.12
N ARG A 14 -18.21 -13.00 -3.04
CA ARG A 14 -18.50 -11.67 -3.63
C ARG A 14 -18.44 -11.69 -5.16
N LEU A 15 -17.65 -12.60 -5.73
CA LEU A 15 -17.48 -12.77 -7.17
C LEU A 15 -18.61 -13.60 -7.78
N GLU A 16 -19.20 -14.53 -7.03
CA GLU A 16 -20.29 -15.37 -7.49
C GLU A 16 -21.49 -14.52 -7.92
N PHE A 17 -22.00 -14.85 -9.11
CA PHE A 17 -23.22 -14.25 -9.58
C PHE A 17 -24.39 -14.69 -8.69
N SER A 18 -24.91 -13.79 -7.84
CA SER A 18 -26.31 -13.91 -7.42
C SER A 18 -27.19 -13.66 -8.64
N SER A 19 -27.32 -14.68 -9.49
CA SER A 19 -28.60 -14.98 -10.10
C SER A 19 -29.58 -15.11 -8.93
N SER A 20 -30.67 -14.36 -9.01
CA SER A 20 -31.81 -14.42 -8.09
C SER A 20 -32.04 -15.83 -7.53
N ALA A 21 -31.60 -16.05 -6.29
CA ALA A 21 -31.97 -17.16 -5.44
C ALA A 21 -31.37 -16.83 -4.07
N VAL A 22 -32.07 -16.00 -3.29
CA VAL A 22 -32.04 -16.20 -1.85
C VAL A 22 -32.49 -17.64 -1.65
N PRO A 23 -31.64 -18.58 -1.21
CA PRO A 23 -32.16 -19.88 -0.90
C PRO A 23 -33.10 -19.66 0.29
N ALA A 24 -34.35 -20.09 0.13
CA ALA A 24 -35.35 -20.23 1.17
C ALA A 24 -34.94 -21.33 2.20
N LEU A 25 -33.66 -21.34 2.60
CA LEU A 25 -33.02 -22.29 3.50
C LEU A 25 -32.62 -21.65 4.84
N LEU A 26 -33.10 -20.45 5.15
CA LEU A 26 -32.87 -19.82 6.46
C LEU A 26 -34.11 -19.78 7.35
N ASP A 27 -35.28 -20.18 6.86
CA ASP A 27 -36.52 -20.12 7.66
C ASP A 27 -36.72 -21.35 8.56
N ASP A 28 -36.12 -22.51 8.25
CA ASP A 28 -36.33 -23.74 9.02
C ASP A 28 -35.31 -23.97 10.15
N GLU A 29 -34.10 -23.40 10.08
CA GLU A 29 -33.06 -23.58 11.12
C GLU A 29 -33.05 -22.50 12.22
N ILE A 30 -33.73 -21.37 12.03
CA ILE A 30 -33.75 -20.26 13.01
C ILE A 30 -34.87 -20.42 14.06
N ASN A 31 -35.79 -21.38 13.90
CA ASN A 31 -36.92 -21.58 14.81
C ASN A 31 -36.61 -22.37 16.10
N GLY A 32 -35.35 -22.80 16.31
CA GLY A 32 -34.98 -23.66 17.45
C GLY A 32 -34.16 -23.02 18.57
N SER A 33 -33.60 -21.82 18.37
CA SER A 33 -32.79 -21.14 19.39
C SER A 33 -33.24 -19.70 19.46
N ALA A 34 -33.56 -19.21 20.67
CA ALA A 34 -33.86 -17.80 20.90
C ALA A 34 -32.71 -16.96 20.32
N ALA A 35 -32.94 -16.38 19.13
CA ALA A 35 -31.95 -15.56 18.47
C ALA A 35 -31.63 -14.41 19.44
N PRO A 36 -30.35 -14.18 19.79
CA PRO A 36 -30.00 -13.09 20.69
C PRO A 36 -30.56 -11.78 20.12
N ASP A 37 -31.23 -10.98 20.95
CA ASP A 37 -31.74 -9.67 20.53
C ASP A 37 -30.55 -8.81 20.11
N TRP A 38 -30.35 -8.68 18.81
CA TRP A 38 -29.20 -8.01 18.21
C TRP A 38 -29.13 -6.54 18.61
N ARG A 39 -30.25 -5.95 19.06
CA ARG A 39 -30.32 -4.59 19.59
C ARG A 39 -29.53 -4.41 20.89
N SER A 40 -29.27 -5.50 21.62
CA SER A 40 -28.47 -5.49 22.84
C SER A 40 -26.97 -5.72 22.59
N ILE A 41 -26.59 -6.07 21.36
CA ILE A 41 -25.20 -6.35 21.00
C ILE A 41 -24.50 -5.02 20.68
N ALA A 42 -23.50 -4.65 21.48
CA ALA A 42 -22.68 -3.48 21.22
C ALA A 42 -21.96 -3.65 19.88
N VAL A 43 -22.14 -2.67 18.99
CA VAL A 43 -21.43 -2.63 17.70
C VAL A 43 -19.95 -2.40 17.98
N PRO A 44 -19.03 -3.29 17.56
CA PRO A 44 -17.61 -3.08 17.75
C PRO A 44 -17.11 -1.77 17.13
N ASP A 45 -16.16 -1.09 17.80
CA ASP A 45 -15.65 0.23 17.38
C ASP A 45 -15.15 0.26 15.93
N HIS A 46 -14.49 -0.81 15.49
CA HIS A 46 -13.97 -0.88 14.11
C HIS A 46 -15.09 -0.88 13.05
N LEU A 47 -16.30 -1.37 13.38
CA LEU A 47 -17.46 -1.29 12.51
C LEU A 47 -18.07 0.12 12.53
N LEU A 48 -18.13 0.76 13.69
CA LEU A 48 -18.55 2.17 13.80
C LEU A 48 -17.64 3.09 12.99
N GLN A 49 -16.32 2.88 13.05
CA GLN A 49 -15.35 3.63 12.23
C GLN A 49 -15.55 3.39 10.72
N ARG A 50 -15.90 2.18 10.31
CA ARG A 50 -16.24 1.89 8.91
C ARG A 50 -17.51 2.61 8.46
N LEU A 51 -18.54 2.62 9.29
CA LEU A 51 -19.79 3.34 9.01
C LEU A 51 -19.56 4.86 8.94
N GLY A 52 -18.74 5.41 9.85
CA GLY A 52 -18.33 6.81 9.82
C GLY A 52 -17.66 7.18 8.50
N ARG A 53 -16.63 6.43 8.09
CA ARG A 53 -15.94 6.67 6.81
C ARG A 53 -16.86 6.54 5.59
N HIS A 54 -17.80 5.60 5.62
CA HIS A 54 -18.80 5.48 4.56
C HIS A 54 -19.70 6.73 4.49
N SER A 55 -20.17 7.22 5.65
CA SER A 55 -20.95 8.45 5.75
C SER A 55 -20.16 9.68 5.26
N ASP A 56 -18.88 9.79 5.62
CA ASP A 56 -18.01 10.90 5.21
C ASP A 56 -17.74 10.93 3.70
N ALA A 57 -17.75 9.76 3.05
CA ALA A 57 -17.59 9.63 1.61
C ALA A 57 -18.90 9.86 0.82
N ALA A 58 -20.07 9.78 1.46
CA ALA A 58 -21.37 9.89 0.78
C ALA A 58 -21.54 11.17 -0.07
N PRO A 59 -21.06 12.37 0.35
CA PRO A 59 -21.15 13.58 -0.46
C PRO A 59 -20.37 13.52 -1.78
N LEU A 60 -19.44 12.58 -1.94
CA LEU A 60 -18.67 12.43 -3.17
C LEU A 60 -19.51 11.91 -4.34
N ALA A 61 -20.61 11.20 -4.05
CA ALA A 61 -21.44 10.56 -5.07
C ALA A 61 -22.03 11.54 -6.10
N SER A 62 -22.18 12.82 -5.75
CA SER A 62 -22.69 13.86 -6.63
C SER A 62 -21.62 14.62 -7.43
N ARG A 63 -20.34 14.26 -7.31
CA ARG A 63 -19.27 14.94 -8.05
C ARG A 63 -19.29 14.55 -9.54
N PRO A 64 -19.04 15.51 -10.45
CA PRO A 64 -18.78 15.18 -11.84
C PRO A 64 -17.59 14.24 -11.98
N THR A 65 -17.70 13.26 -12.88
CA THR A 65 -16.65 12.27 -13.13
C THR A 65 -15.35 12.92 -13.58
N GLY A 66 -14.22 12.53 -12.99
CA GLY A 66 -12.89 13.04 -13.32
C GLY A 66 -11.75 12.11 -12.91
N GLY A 67 -10.54 12.43 -13.33
CA GLY A 67 -9.33 11.70 -12.92
C GLY A 67 -9.11 11.76 -11.41
N GLY A 68 -8.48 10.72 -10.86
CA GLY A 68 -8.24 10.56 -9.42
C GLY A 68 -9.45 10.08 -8.63
N GLN A 69 -10.64 9.99 -9.23
CA GLN A 69 -11.84 9.51 -8.55
C GLN A 69 -11.89 7.99 -8.52
N ILE A 70 -12.39 7.43 -7.42
CA ILE A 70 -12.62 6.00 -7.25
C ILE A 70 -14.12 5.76 -7.42
N HIS A 71 -14.54 4.98 -8.41
CA HIS A 71 -15.95 4.67 -8.65
C HIS A 71 -16.25 3.20 -8.44
N ALA A 72 -17.32 2.88 -7.71
CA ALA A 72 -17.83 1.51 -7.67
C ALA A 72 -18.17 1.03 -9.08
N LEU A 73 -18.05 -0.28 -9.36
CA LEU A 73 -18.51 -0.83 -10.62
C LEU A 73 -20.05 -0.88 -10.62
N ALA A 74 -20.70 -0.19 -11.56
CA ALA A 74 -22.16 -0.03 -11.56
C ALA A 74 -22.92 -1.36 -11.61
N ARG A 75 -22.49 -2.29 -12.47
CA ARG A 75 -23.10 -3.62 -12.60
C ARG A 75 -22.96 -4.48 -11.35
N ARG A 76 -21.87 -4.29 -10.58
CA ARG A 76 -21.58 -5.04 -9.35
C ARG A 76 -20.78 -4.21 -8.33
N PRO A 77 -21.44 -3.35 -7.56
CA PRO A 77 -20.78 -2.52 -6.57
C PRO A 77 -20.06 -3.31 -5.46
N GLY A 78 -20.45 -4.57 -5.25
CA GLY A 78 -19.81 -5.49 -4.29
C GLY A 78 -18.57 -6.21 -4.82
N PHE A 79 -18.34 -6.23 -6.14
CA PHE A 79 -17.13 -6.80 -6.74
C PHE A 79 -15.91 -5.93 -6.42
N GLY A 80 -16.06 -4.62 -6.57
CA GLY A 80 -14.98 -3.66 -6.42
C GLY A 80 -15.30 -2.33 -7.08
N ALA A 81 -14.25 -1.55 -7.26
CA ALA A 81 -14.28 -0.20 -7.81
C ALA A 81 -13.15 0.01 -8.83
N VAL A 82 -13.09 1.18 -9.44
CA VAL A 82 -12.01 1.59 -10.34
C VAL A 82 -11.46 2.94 -9.89
N LEU A 83 -10.14 3.09 -9.84
CA LEU A 83 -9.47 4.39 -9.76
C LEU A 83 -9.28 4.93 -11.17
N LEU A 84 -9.93 6.05 -11.50
CA LEU A 84 -9.86 6.68 -12.81
C LEU A 84 -8.53 7.42 -13.00
N ASP A 85 -7.84 7.12 -14.11
CA ASP A 85 -6.55 7.71 -14.46
C ASP A 85 -6.68 8.69 -15.62
N ALA A 86 -7.12 8.20 -16.79
CA ALA A 86 -7.12 8.96 -18.02
C ALA A 86 -8.37 8.66 -18.87
N TRP A 87 -8.99 9.70 -19.41
CA TRP A 87 -10.06 9.58 -20.39
C TRP A 87 -9.50 9.29 -21.78
N GLN A 88 -10.11 8.37 -22.52
CA GLN A 88 -9.83 8.04 -23.92
C GLN A 88 -10.97 8.56 -24.80
N PRO A 89 -10.84 9.75 -25.40
CA PRO A 89 -11.92 10.36 -26.19
C PRO A 89 -12.37 9.52 -27.38
N GLU A 90 -11.46 8.78 -28.03
CA GLU A 90 -11.73 7.98 -29.23
C GLU A 90 -12.67 6.81 -28.94
N ARG A 91 -12.61 6.29 -27.71
CA ARG A 91 -13.42 5.15 -27.25
C ARG A 91 -14.55 5.55 -26.31
N GLN A 92 -14.59 6.82 -25.90
CA GLN A 92 -15.48 7.31 -24.84
C GLN A 92 -15.38 6.45 -23.57
N GLN A 93 -14.15 6.12 -23.19
CA GLN A 93 -13.86 5.22 -22.07
C GLN A 93 -12.80 5.80 -21.15
N TRP A 94 -12.92 5.50 -19.86
CA TRP A 94 -11.87 5.71 -18.88
C TRP A 94 -10.89 4.54 -18.86
N ARG A 95 -9.60 4.88 -18.77
CA ARG A 95 -8.55 3.99 -18.26
C ARG A 95 -8.43 4.18 -16.76
N GLY A 96 -8.31 3.09 -16.04
CA GLY A 96 -8.07 3.11 -14.60
C GLY A 96 -7.48 1.81 -14.10
N TRP A 97 -7.48 1.61 -12.78
CA TRP A 97 -7.03 0.37 -12.14
C TRP A 97 -8.10 -0.19 -11.24
N LEU A 98 -8.17 -1.52 -11.14
CA LEU A 98 -9.09 -2.19 -10.21
C LEU A 98 -8.78 -1.79 -8.77
N VAL A 99 -9.84 -1.49 -8.01
CA VAL A 99 -9.80 -1.20 -6.58
C VAL A 99 -10.65 -2.22 -5.83
N THR A 100 -10.10 -2.74 -4.74
CA THR A 100 -10.72 -3.78 -3.90
C THR A 100 -10.64 -3.38 -2.43
N PRO A 101 -11.46 -3.93 -1.53
CA PRO A 101 -11.33 -3.69 -0.09
C PRO A 101 -10.23 -4.54 0.58
N ASP A 102 -9.56 -5.42 -0.17
CA ASP A 102 -8.80 -6.55 0.38
C ASP A 102 -7.31 -6.25 0.56
N THR A 103 -6.99 -5.32 1.46
CA THR A 103 -5.60 -4.86 1.70
C THR A 103 -4.62 -5.97 2.07
N SER A 104 -5.08 -7.06 2.70
CA SER A 104 -4.25 -8.24 3.02
C SER A 104 -3.69 -8.96 1.78
N TYR A 105 -4.28 -8.73 0.61
CA TYR A 105 -3.83 -9.29 -0.66
C TYR A 105 -2.89 -8.38 -1.45
N ALA A 106 -2.44 -7.26 -0.86
CA ALA A 106 -1.50 -6.38 -1.52
C ALA A 106 -0.24 -7.13 -1.95
N ASP A 107 0.18 -6.85 -3.17
CA ASP A 107 1.50 -7.22 -3.71
C ASP A 107 2.32 -5.94 -3.94
N ALA A 108 3.52 -6.06 -4.51
CA ALA A 108 4.41 -4.93 -4.76
C ALA A 108 3.88 -3.91 -5.79
N CYS A 109 2.82 -4.24 -6.54
CA CYS A 109 2.11 -3.29 -7.41
C CYS A 109 0.82 -2.77 -6.78
N GLY A 110 0.51 -3.17 -5.55
CA GLY A 110 -0.65 -2.73 -4.80
C GLY A 110 -0.41 -1.39 -4.11
N LEU A 111 -1.31 -0.42 -4.27
CA LEU A 111 -1.34 0.80 -3.48
C LEU A 111 -2.41 0.67 -2.38
N VAL A 112 -1.98 0.59 -1.13
CA VAL A 112 -2.89 0.58 0.02
C VAL A 112 -3.42 1.98 0.25
N ILE A 113 -4.74 2.08 0.40
CA ILE A 113 -5.46 3.31 0.71
C ILE A 113 -5.37 3.57 2.21
N GLU A 114 -4.98 4.79 2.56
CA GLU A 114 -4.64 5.20 3.92
C GLU A 114 -5.61 6.27 4.43
N GLU A 115 -5.57 6.55 5.72
CA GLU A 115 -6.37 7.62 6.32
C GLU A 115 -6.09 9.00 5.71
N ARG A 116 -4.85 9.24 5.24
CA ARG A 116 -4.48 10.47 4.53
C ARG A 116 -5.17 10.67 3.18
N ASP A 117 -5.77 9.62 2.62
CA ASP A 117 -6.53 9.70 1.38
C ASP A 117 -7.98 10.13 1.62
N ALA A 118 -8.41 10.23 2.87
CA ALA A 118 -9.78 10.53 3.23
C ALA A 118 -10.28 11.87 2.64
N PRO A 119 -11.57 11.97 2.28
CA PRO A 119 -12.62 10.96 2.49
C PRO A 119 -12.59 9.81 1.47
N VAL A 120 -12.59 8.56 1.97
CA VAL A 120 -12.68 7.34 1.15
C VAL A 120 -13.56 6.29 1.85
N ASP A 121 -14.51 5.75 1.10
CA ASP A 121 -15.39 4.65 1.50
C ASP A 121 -14.57 3.37 1.75
N PRO A 122 -14.81 2.62 2.83
CA PRO A 122 -14.08 1.39 3.14
C PRO A 122 -14.13 0.28 2.07
N ARG A 123 -15.03 0.36 1.09
CA ARG A 123 -15.05 -0.51 -0.09
C ARG A 123 -13.82 -0.31 -0.98
N ALA A 124 -13.14 0.83 -0.87
CA ALA A 124 -11.88 1.12 -1.51
C ALA A 124 -10.73 1.03 -0.48
N GLY A 125 -9.98 -0.08 -0.53
CA GLY A 125 -8.85 -0.33 0.38
C GLY A 125 -7.51 -0.54 -0.32
N LEU A 126 -7.52 -1.07 -1.54
CA LEU A 126 -6.33 -1.48 -2.29
C LEU A 126 -6.53 -1.23 -3.77
N VAL A 127 -5.65 -0.45 -4.39
CA VAL A 127 -5.58 -0.28 -5.85
C VAL A 127 -4.58 -1.30 -6.40
N LEU A 128 -4.98 -2.09 -7.40
CA LEU A 128 -4.11 -3.04 -8.09
C LEU A 128 -3.52 -2.38 -9.34
N CYS A 129 -2.40 -1.66 -9.19
CA CYS A 129 -1.85 -0.80 -10.24
C CYS A 129 -1.34 -1.57 -11.47
N ASP A 130 -1.19 -2.89 -11.38
CA ASP A 130 -0.85 -3.76 -12.50
C ASP A 130 -2.06 -4.46 -13.15
N MET A 131 -3.29 -4.12 -12.72
CA MET A 131 -4.55 -4.61 -13.29
C MET A 131 -5.37 -3.44 -13.86
N PRO A 132 -4.96 -2.89 -15.03
CA PRO A 132 -5.64 -1.76 -15.63
C PRO A 132 -6.94 -2.19 -16.31
N LEU A 133 -7.95 -1.31 -16.27
CA LEU A 133 -9.29 -1.53 -16.83
C LEU A 133 -9.65 -0.45 -17.86
N LEU A 134 -10.52 -0.81 -18.80
CA LEU A 134 -11.20 0.12 -19.72
C LEU A 134 -12.71 0.07 -19.47
N LEU A 135 -13.31 1.22 -19.16
CA LEU A 135 -14.71 1.31 -18.71
C LEU A 135 -15.42 2.50 -19.36
N GLY A 136 -16.67 2.29 -19.80
CA GLY A 136 -17.53 3.40 -20.21
C GLY A 136 -18.11 4.13 -19.00
N VAL A 137 -18.65 5.33 -19.19
CA VAL A 137 -19.31 6.09 -18.12
C VAL A 137 -20.49 5.31 -17.51
N ALA A 138 -21.20 4.50 -18.31
CA ALA A 138 -22.30 3.65 -17.86
C ALA A 138 -21.85 2.52 -16.91
N ASP A 139 -20.56 2.18 -16.88
CA ASP A 139 -20.00 1.17 -15.98
C ASP A 139 -19.60 1.76 -14.62
N LEU A 140 -19.67 3.09 -14.46
CA LEU A 140 -19.29 3.81 -13.25
C LEU A 140 -20.49 4.02 -12.34
N GLY A 141 -20.38 3.53 -11.10
CA GLY A 141 -21.34 3.76 -10.02
C GLY A 141 -20.95 4.95 -9.15
N ALA A 142 -21.38 4.91 -7.89
CA ALA A 142 -21.09 5.97 -6.92
C ALA A 142 -19.59 6.20 -6.74
N CYS A 143 -19.21 7.49 -6.64
CA CYS A 143 -17.86 7.88 -6.27
C CYS A 143 -17.62 7.54 -4.78
N LEU A 144 -16.58 6.77 -4.54
CA LEU A 144 -16.17 6.22 -3.24
C LEU A 144 -15.03 7.02 -2.60
N GLY A 145 -14.30 7.82 -3.38
CA GLY A 145 -13.09 8.50 -2.91
C GLY A 145 -12.48 9.36 -4.00
N VAL A 146 -11.64 10.32 -3.62
CA VAL A 146 -10.92 11.17 -4.57
C VAL A 146 -9.46 11.27 -4.13
N PHE A 147 -8.56 10.71 -4.93
CA PHE A 147 -7.14 10.86 -4.74
C PHE A 147 -6.66 12.25 -5.13
N SER A 148 -5.65 12.72 -4.40
CA SER A 148 -4.84 13.85 -4.86
C SER A 148 -4.04 13.45 -6.10
N GLU A 149 -3.59 14.44 -6.87
CA GLU A 149 -2.70 14.22 -8.01
C GLU A 149 -1.42 13.48 -7.61
N GLN A 150 -0.86 13.79 -6.43
CA GLN A 150 0.31 13.09 -5.90
C GLN A 150 0.04 11.59 -5.68
N ARG A 151 -1.12 11.24 -5.12
CA ARG A 151 -1.50 9.83 -4.92
C ARG A 151 -1.81 9.13 -6.24
N LEU A 152 -2.39 9.84 -7.22
CA LEU A 152 -2.57 9.31 -8.57
C LEU A 152 -1.22 9.06 -9.27
N GLN A 153 -0.25 9.96 -9.13
CA GLN A 153 1.11 9.75 -9.62
C GLN A 153 1.80 8.56 -8.95
N ALA A 154 1.57 8.37 -7.65
CA ALA A 154 2.07 7.20 -6.93
C ALA A 154 1.54 5.88 -7.51
N ALA A 155 0.26 5.83 -7.89
CA ALA A 155 -0.32 4.67 -8.58
C ALA A 155 0.33 4.40 -9.95
N ARG A 156 0.57 5.46 -10.74
CA ARG A 156 1.30 5.36 -12.03
C ARG A 156 2.73 4.86 -11.83
N TRP A 157 3.41 5.35 -10.79
CA TRP A 157 4.77 4.91 -10.46
C TRP A 157 4.80 3.43 -10.09
N LEU A 158 3.87 2.97 -9.24
CA LEU A 158 3.78 1.56 -8.82
C LEU A 158 3.46 0.62 -10.00
N GLN A 159 2.60 1.05 -10.95
CA GLN A 159 2.35 0.28 -12.16
C GLN A 159 3.65 -0.03 -12.93
N GLN A 160 4.56 0.95 -13.00
CA GLN A 160 5.81 0.83 -13.77
C GLN A 160 6.92 0.12 -13.00
N HIS A 161 7.06 0.42 -11.70
CA HIS A 161 8.22 0.04 -10.91
C HIS A 161 7.95 -1.07 -9.89
N GLY A 162 6.68 -1.32 -9.53
CA GLY A 162 6.32 -2.27 -8.47
C GLY A 162 6.84 -3.69 -8.74
N ARG A 163 6.86 -4.12 -10.01
CA ARG A 163 7.39 -5.44 -10.40
C ARG A 163 8.90 -5.59 -10.24
N ALA A 164 9.65 -4.49 -10.23
CA ALA A 164 11.10 -4.50 -10.04
C ALA A 164 11.49 -4.59 -8.54
N ASN A 165 10.52 -4.57 -7.62
CA ASN A 165 10.79 -4.76 -6.21
C ASN A 165 11.35 -6.18 -5.98
N ALA A 166 12.58 -6.25 -5.49
CA ALA A 166 13.33 -7.49 -5.29
C ALA A 166 13.21 -8.07 -3.88
N ALA A 167 12.32 -7.53 -3.04
CA ALA A 167 12.11 -8.04 -1.70
C ALA A 167 11.54 -9.48 -1.70
N GLU A 168 11.79 -10.19 -0.61
CA GLU A 168 11.26 -11.54 -0.43
C GLU A 168 9.73 -11.51 -0.35
N ALA A 169 9.09 -12.52 -0.94
CA ALA A 169 7.65 -12.66 -0.90
C ALA A 169 7.17 -13.03 0.51
N ALA A 170 6.40 -12.13 1.15
CA ALA A 170 5.76 -12.33 2.43
C ALA A 170 4.27 -11.89 2.36
N PRO A 171 3.33 -12.81 2.04
CA PRO A 171 1.91 -12.50 2.00
C PRO A 171 1.39 -11.88 3.30
N GLY A 172 0.50 -10.90 3.20
CA GLY A 172 -0.06 -10.17 4.34
C GLY A 172 0.85 -9.10 4.96
N VAL A 173 2.08 -8.96 4.48
CA VAL A 173 2.99 -7.88 4.90
C VAL A 173 2.75 -6.63 4.08
N ILE A 174 2.48 -5.52 4.76
CA ILE A 174 2.41 -4.17 4.17
C ILE A 174 3.66 -3.40 4.57
N ALA A 175 4.29 -2.76 3.59
CA ALA A 175 5.56 -2.08 3.73
C ALA A 175 5.53 -0.68 3.12
N ARG A 176 6.43 0.17 3.60
CA ARG A 176 6.66 1.50 3.02
C ARG A 176 7.64 1.39 1.87
N VAL A 177 7.26 1.93 0.73
CA VAL A 177 8.15 2.11 -0.43
C VAL A 177 8.30 3.60 -0.68
N ALA A 178 9.55 4.05 -0.74
CA ALA A 178 9.87 5.44 -1.04
C ALA A 178 9.54 5.76 -2.49
N LEU A 179 8.98 6.94 -2.72
CA LEU A 179 8.77 7.53 -4.03
C LEU A 179 9.92 8.52 -4.35
N PRO A 180 10.15 8.84 -5.64
CA PRO A 180 11.20 9.79 -6.05
C PRO A 180 11.15 11.16 -5.35
N ASP A 181 9.95 11.65 -5.02
CA ASP A 181 9.73 12.97 -4.43
C ASP A 181 9.85 13.01 -2.89
N ASN A 182 10.59 12.06 -2.30
CA ASN A 182 10.77 11.91 -0.84
C ASN A 182 9.45 11.66 -0.06
N ASP A 183 8.41 11.22 -0.76
CA ASP A 183 7.19 10.66 -0.17
C ASP A 183 7.28 9.13 -0.10
N TYR A 184 6.24 8.48 0.41
CA TYR A 184 6.14 7.04 0.47
C TYR A 184 4.73 6.57 0.13
N VAL A 185 4.64 5.29 -0.24
CA VAL A 185 3.39 4.54 -0.35
C VAL A 185 3.43 3.31 0.53
N LEU A 186 2.24 2.83 0.91
CA LEU A 186 2.08 1.50 1.49
C LEU A 186 1.73 0.50 0.38
N THR A 187 2.50 -0.58 0.32
CA THR A 187 2.36 -1.65 -0.67
C THR A 187 2.64 -3.01 -0.05
N GLY A 188 2.29 -4.10 -0.74
CA GLY A 188 2.64 -5.44 -0.31
C GLY A 188 4.06 -5.83 -0.72
N THR A 189 4.45 -7.07 -0.45
CA THR A 189 5.67 -7.65 -1.01
C THR A 189 5.43 -8.22 -2.41
N PRO A 190 6.48 -8.51 -3.18
CA PRO A 190 6.36 -9.27 -4.42
C PRO A 190 5.59 -10.59 -4.23
N LEU A 191 4.94 -11.04 -5.30
CA LEU A 191 4.31 -12.36 -5.35
C LEU A 191 5.40 -13.43 -5.36
N SER A 192 5.19 -14.54 -4.64
CA SER A 192 6.11 -15.68 -4.75
C SER A 192 6.13 -16.21 -6.18
N SER A 193 7.29 -16.61 -6.66
CA SER A 193 7.43 -17.38 -7.92
C SER A 193 7.10 -18.86 -7.73
N GLU A 194 6.99 -19.33 -6.49
CA GLU A 194 6.69 -20.72 -6.19
C GLU A 194 5.19 -20.99 -6.28
N LEU A 195 4.82 -21.88 -7.20
CA LEU A 195 3.44 -22.23 -7.48
C LEU A 195 2.74 -22.80 -6.23
N GLY A 196 1.56 -22.26 -5.90
CA GLY A 196 0.71 -22.77 -4.82
C GLY A 196 1.11 -22.33 -3.40
N LYS A 197 2.22 -21.60 -3.22
CA LYS A 197 2.61 -21.07 -1.90
C LYS A 197 2.04 -19.69 -1.59
N ASP A 198 1.56 -18.97 -2.60
CA ASP A 198 1.05 -17.61 -2.45
C ASP A 198 -0.42 -17.51 -2.86
N GLY A 199 -1.32 -17.48 -1.87
CA GLY A 199 -2.76 -17.34 -2.07
C GLY A 199 -3.16 -16.06 -2.81
N ARG A 200 -2.28 -15.05 -2.89
CA ARG A 200 -2.51 -13.84 -3.70
C ARG A 200 -2.54 -14.14 -5.19
N GLN A 201 -1.86 -15.17 -5.67
CA GLN A 201 -1.97 -15.59 -7.07
C GLN A 201 -3.39 -16.08 -7.42
N GLN A 202 -3.95 -16.93 -6.55
CA GLN A 202 -5.33 -17.42 -6.71
C GLN A 202 -6.35 -16.28 -6.59
N TYR A 203 -6.17 -15.37 -5.64
CA TYR A 203 -6.95 -14.15 -5.53
C TYR A 203 -6.97 -13.34 -6.84
N ARG A 204 -5.80 -13.11 -7.44
CA ARG A 204 -5.70 -12.37 -8.70
C ARG A 204 -6.36 -13.11 -9.87
N GLN A 205 -6.29 -14.43 -9.89
CA GLN A 205 -7.00 -15.24 -10.89
C GLN A 205 -8.52 -15.09 -10.75
N LEU A 206 -9.03 -15.18 -9.52
CA LEU A 206 -10.45 -14.98 -9.22
C LEU A 206 -10.94 -13.59 -9.65
N LEU A 207 -10.16 -12.54 -9.41
CA LEU A 207 -10.48 -11.19 -9.89
C LEU A 207 -10.56 -11.11 -11.42
N ARG A 208 -9.60 -11.70 -12.14
CA ARG A 208 -9.63 -11.73 -13.62
C ARG A 208 -10.85 -12.46 -14.14
N GLN A 209 -11.18 -13.63 -13.57
CA GLN A 209 -12.38 -14.39 -13.94
C GLN A 209 -13.65 -13.58 -13.71
N GLY A 210 -13.76 -12.87 -12.59
CA GLY A 210 -14.94 -12.03 -12.35
C GLY A 210 -15.00 -10.79 -13.26
N LEU A 211 -13.87 -10.19 -13.64
CA LEU A 211 -13.83 -9.14 -14.67
C LEU A 211 -14.30 -9.67 -16.03
N GLU A 212 -13.88 -10.88 -16.41
CA GLU A 212 -14.35 -11.55 -17.64
C GLU A 212 -15.87 -11.78 -17.61
N GLN A 213 -16.40 -12.28 -16.49
CA GLN A 213 -17.84 -12.47 -16.30
C GLN A 213 -18.62 -11.14 -16.35
N LEU A 214 -18.01 -10.06 -15.86
CA LEU A 214 -18.57 -8.70 -15.94
C LEU A 214 -18.38 -8.04 -17.31
N GLN A 215 -17.71 -8.70 -18.26
CA GLN A 215 -17.37 -8.18 -19.57
C GLN A 215 -16.60 -6.84 -19.49
N ILE A 216 -15.74 -6.70 -18.48
CA ILE A 216 -14.87 -5.53 -18.32
C ILE A 216 -13.52 -5.86 -18.92
N ALA A 217 -13.09 -5.06 -19.89
CA ALA A 217 -11.81 -5.28 -20.57
C ALA A 217 -10.64 -4.89 -19.65
N VAL A 218 -9.73 -5.85 -19.41
CA VAL A 218 -8.42 -5.57 -18.84
C VAL A 218 -7.56 -4.97 -19.95
N ALA A 219 -7.04 -3.77 -19.73
CA ALA A 219 -6.15 -3.14 -20.70
C ALA A 219 -4.84 -3.93 -20.76
N VAL A 220 -4.34 -4.18 -21.97
CA VAL A 220 -2.97 -4.71 -22.11
C VAL A 220 -2.02 -3.55 -21.81
N THR A 221 -1.33 -3.61 -20.68
CA THR A 221 -0.18 -2.75 -20.43
C THR A 221 0.85 -3.10 -21.50
N ALA A 222 1.13 -2.18 -22.44
CA ALA A 222 2.27 -2.34 -23.32
C ALA A 222 3.52 -2.59 -22.45
N PRO A 223 4.39 -3.54 -22.80
CA PRO A 223 5.62 -3.76 -22.04
C PRO A 223 6.39 -2.44 -21.96
N PRO A 224 7.18 -2.21 -20.89
CA PRO A 224 8.10 -1.08 -20.88
C PRO A 224 8.92 -1.18 -22.16
N GLN A 225 8.88 -0.12 -22.99
CA GLN A 225 9.81 -0.01 -24.10
C GLN A 225 11.20 -0.09 -23.46
N SER A 226 11.91 -1.17 -23.75
CA SER A 226 13.30 -1.37 -23.41
C SER A 226 14.02 -0.06 -23.72
N ALA A 227 14.80 0.44 -22.75
CA ALA A 227 15.69 1.57 -22.96
C ALA A 227 16.39 1.44 -24.34
N PRO A 228 16.56 2.54 -25.09
CA PRO A 228 17.26 2.46 -26.36
C PRO A 228 18.64 1.83 -26.13
N ALA A 229 18.98 0.87 -26.99
CA ALA A 229 20.28 0.21 -27.03
C ALA A 229 21.43 1.24 -26.94
N PRO A 230 22.59 0.89 -26.36
CA PRO A 230 23.69 1.82 -26.16
C PRO A 230 24.07 2.44 -27.51
N VAL A 231 23.93 3.77 -27.56
CA VAL A 231 24.26 4.57 -28.74
C VAL A 231 25.76 4.42 -28.97
N ALA A 232 26.13 3.74 -30.06
CA ALA A 232 27.48 3.82 -30.60
C ALA A 232 27.85 5.31 -30.83
N PRO A 233 29.11 5.72 -30.62
CA PRO A 233 29.48 7.13 -30.68
C PRO A 233 29.19 7.72 -32.05
N VAL A 234 28.24 8.66 -32.11
CA VAL A 234 27.88 9.36 -33.34
C VAL A 234 28.91 10.45 -33.59
N ASN A 235 29.62 10.33 -34.71
CA ASN A 235 30.55 11.33 -35.21
C ASN A 235 29.88 12.70 -35.31
N ALA A 236 30.54 13.72 -34.75
CA ALA A 236 30.15 15.12 -34.79
C ALA A 236 30.22 15.68 -36.23
N ALA A 237 29.23 15.39 -37.08
CA ALA A 237 29.13 15.99 -38.41
C ALA A 237 27.72 16.09 -39.00
N GLN A 238 26.65 15.65 -38.32
CA GLN A 238 25.31 15.62 -38.92
C GLN A 238 24.19 16.34 -38.15
N ALA A 239 24.50 17.10 -37.10
CA ALA A 239 23.56 18.03 -36.48
C ALA A 239 23.64 19.43 -37.10
N ALA A 240 23.41 19.52 -38.41
CA ALA A 240 23.35 20.78 -39.14
C ALA A 240 22.22 20.79 -40.17
N ASN A 241 20.98 20.46 -39.77
CA ASN A 241 19.79 21.02 -40.43
C ASN A 241 18.50 20.70 -39.67
N SER A 242 18.01 21.66 -38.89
CA SER A 242 16.57 21.95 -38.71
C SER A 242 16.40 23.05 -37.66
N SER A 243 16.93 24.23 -37.98
CA SER A 243 16.46 25.48 -37.38
C SER A 243 15.51 26.13 -38.37
N ARG A 244 14.31 26.54 -37.93
CA ARG A 244 13.61 27.74 -38.43
C ARG A 244 12.24 28.09 -37.83
N TRP A 245 11.70 27.36 -36.86
CA TRP A 245 10.36 27.68 -36.34
C TRP A 245 10.24 28.11 -34.87
N LEU A 246 11.34 28.11 -34.09
CA LEU A 246 11.27 28.35 -32.63
C LEU A 246 12.14 29.52 -32.12
N LYS A 247 12.32 30.58 -32.91
CA LYS A 247 13.08 31.80 -32.50
C LYS A 247 12.27 33.09 -32.60
N MET A 248 11.00 33.05 -32.24
CA MET A 248 10.24 34.25 -31.90
C MET A 248 9.58 33.98 -30.55
N VAL A 249 9.67 34.96 -29.64
CA VAL A 249 9.15 34.95 -28.26
C VAL A 249 10.10 34.39 -27.18
N THR A 250 11.29 35.00 -27.11
CA THR A 250 11.94 35.32 -25.83
C THR A 250 12.28 36.80 -25.84
N ALA A 251 11.63 37.58 -25.00
CA ALA A 251 12.18 38.77 -24.30
C ALA A 251 11.02 39.68 -23.88
N VAL A 252 10.79 39.81 -22.58
CA VAL A 252 10.76 41.08 -21.81
C VAL A 252 10.28 40.77 -20.38
N ALA A 253 10.86 41.51 -19.43
CA ALA A 253 10.53 41.59 -18.00
C ALA A 253 11.13 40.52 -17.08
N ALA A 254 12.47 40.48 -17.04
CA ALA A 254 13.18 40.33 -15.78
C ALA A 254 13.22 41.69 -15.07
N SER A 255 12.64 41.80 -13.88
CA SER A 255 13.15 42.52 -12.70
C SER A 255 12.06 42.67 -11.62
N VAL A 256 12.32 42.12 -10.42
CA VAL A 256 12.36 42.83 -9.12
C VAL A 256 12.44 41.82 -7.96
N MET A 257 13.50 42.00 -7.18
CA MET A 257 13.74 41.70 -5.75
C MET A 257 14.20 40.32 -5.23
N VAL A 258 15.49 40.36 -4.87
CA VAL A 258 16.32 39.59 -3.93
C VAL A 258 15.82 39.68 -2.48
N VAL A 259 15.91 38.58 -1.72
CA VAL A 259 16.21 38.38 -0.27
C VAL A 259 15.98 36.86 -0.05
N GLN A 260 16.88 35.97 0.42
CA GLN A 260 18.05 36.07 1.30
C GLN A 260 18.95 34.82 1.13
N SER A 261 20.23 35.04 1.44
CA SER A 261 21.42 34.22 1.23
C SER A 261 21.54 32.99 2.16
N VAL A 262 22.01 31.83 1.67
CA VAL A 262 23.38 31.26 1.79
C VAL A 262 23.80 30.76 3.19
N TRP A 263 23.94 29.43 3.28
CA TRP A 263 25.07 28.70 3.89
C TRP A 263 25.40 27.55 2.91
N LEU A 264 26.28 27.74 1.94
CA LEU A 264 27.70 27.37 1.93
C LEU A 264 28.02 25.90 2.28
N PHE A 265 28.08 25.09 1.21
CA PHE A 265 28.97 23.96 0.90
C PHE A 265 29.74 23.26 2.03
N LEU A 266 29.65 21.92 2.05
CA LEU A 266 30.77 21.04 1.65
C LEU A 266 30.27 19.66 1.13
N PRO A 267 31.05 18.94 0.29
CA PRO A 267 30.63 17.80 -0.54
C PRO A 267 31.12 16.43 -0.02
N ARG A 268 30.87 15.36 -0.81
CA ARG A 268 31.24 13.92 -0.70
C ARG A 268 30.24 13.04 0.07
N ASP A 269 29.95 11.80 -0.31
CA ASP A 269 30.41 10.91 -1.38
C ASP A 269 29.23 9.98 -1.74
N GLY A 270 29.29 9.36 -2.93
CA GLY A 270 28.24 8.45 -3.42
C GLY A 270 28.02 7.21 -2.54
N GLY A 271 26.84 6.61 -2.68
CA GLY A 271 26.54 5.33 -2.05
C GLY A 271 25.10 4.88 -2.21
N VAL A 272 24.87 4.05 -3.23
CA VAL A 272 24.02 2.85 -3.26
C VAL A 272 22.53 2.98 -2.90
N ASP A 273 21.70 2.46 -3.81
CA ASP A 273 20.28 2.13 -3.67
C ASP A 273 19.84 1.91 -2.21
N ALA A 274 18.98 2.80 -1.70
CA ALA A 274 18.37 2.61 -0.39
C ALA A 274 17.26 1.54 -0.51
N PRO A 275 17.39 0.36 0.13
CA PRO A 275 16.35 -0.65 0.09
C PRO A 275 15.13 -0.23 0.91
N ALA A 276 13.96 -0.71 0.49
CA ALA A 276 12.67 -0.48 1.14
C ALA A 276 12.73 -0.71 2.66
N GLN A 277 12.21 0.25 3.43
CA GLN A 277 12.15 0.16 4.88
C GLN A 277 10.88 -0.58 5.30
N TYR A 278 11.03 -1.87 5.59
CA TYR A 278 10.00 -2.70 6.22
C TYR A 278 9.98 -2.39 7.72
N ARG A 279 8.90 -1.75 8.20
CA ARG A 279 8.73 -1.51 9.65
C ARG A 279 7.33 -1.95 10.08
N GLY A 280 7.29 -2.93 10.97
CA GLY A 280 6.20 -3.11 11.91
C GLY A 280 6.38 -2.17 13.10
N GLY A 281 5.30 -1.50 13.52
CA GLY A 281 5.10 -0.98 14.88
C GLY A 281 5.89 0.26 15.33
N SER A 282 5.14 1.38 15.46
CA SER A 282 5.23 2.49 16.43
C SER A 282 6.53 3.29 16.64
N GLY A 283 6.34 4.62 16.65
CA GLY A 283 7.09 5.56 17.51
C GLY A 283 8.42 6.02 16.95
N VAL A 284 8.52 7.32 16.66
CA VAL A 284 9.81 8.02 16.49
C VAL A 284 10.44 8.15 17.86
N GLU A 285 11.07 7.09 18.35
CA GLU A 285 11.90 7.16 19.55
C GLU A 285 13.37 7.17 19.14
N GLN A 286 14.00 8.32 19.34
CA GLN A 286 15.43 8.50 19.11
C GLN A 286 16.20 7.76 20.21
N GLY A 287 16.80 6.62 19.86
CA GLY A 287 17.63 5.83 20.75
C GLY A 287 18.27 4.65 20.01
N VAL A 288 19.30 4.04 20.59
CA VAL A 288 19.92 2.84 20.04
C VAL A 288 19.08 1.64 20.41
N ARG A 289 18.70 0.84 19.41
CA ARG A 289 17.95 -0.39 19.59
C ARG A 289 18.93 -1.55 19.66
N ILE A 290 18.81 -2.38 20.68
CA ILE A 290 19.70 -3.52 20.91
C ILE A 290 18.82 -4.76 20.99
N ARG A 291 19.14 -5.77 20.17
CA ARG A 291 18.40 -7.04 20.17
C ARG A 291 19.06 -8.02 21.12
N VAL A 292 18.29 -8.55 22.05
CA VAL A 292 18.80 -9.41 23.12
C VAL A 292 17.95 -10.66 23.29
N LEU A 293 18.59 -11.72 23.77
CA LEU A 293 17.92 -12.91 24.28
C LEU A 293 18.12 -12.96 25.79
N PHE A 294 17.04 -13.14 26.54
CA PHE A 294 17.13 -13.46 27.96
C PHE A 294 17.37 -14.95 28.13
N ARG A 295 18.07 -15.33 29.20
CA ARG A 295 18.22 -16.73 29.59
C ARG A 295 16.85 -17.32 29.90
N ALA A 296 16.64 -18.58 29.53
CA ALA A 296 15.37 -19.28 29.75
C ALA A 296 15.02 -19.44 31.25
N ASP A 297 16.01 -19.36 32.13
CA ASP A 297 15.87 -19.46 33.59
C ASP A 297 15.86 -18.09 34.31
N ALA A 298 15.97 -16.97 33.57
CA ALA A 298 15.90 -15.63 34.16
C ALA A 298 14.48 -15.30 34.59
N SER A 299 14.31 -14.91 35.85
CA SER A 299 13.00 -14.51 36.36
C SER A 299 12.58 -13.12 35.84
N GLU A 300 11.28 -12.86 35.75
CA GLU A 300 10.77 -11.53 35.36
C GLU A 300 11.28 -10.42 36.29
N ALA A 301 11.37 -10.72 37.60
CA ALA A 301 11.90 -9.79 38.59
C ALA A 301 13.36 -9.43 38.30
N GLU A 302 14.19 -10.42 37.97
CA GLU A 302 15.60 -10.24 37.62
C GLU A 302 15.77 -9.40 36.34
N ILE A 303 14.96 -9.67 35.31
CA ILE A 303 14.96 -8.91 34.05
C ILE A 303 14.58 -7.46 34.30
N ARG A 304 13.53 -7.22 35.10
CA ARG A 304 13.06 -5.87 35.43
C ARG A 304 14.10 -5.06 36.20
N THR A 305 14.71 -5.66 37.21
CA THR A 305 15.78 -5.02 38.00
C THR A 305 16.99 -4.68 37.12
N TRP A 306 17.35 -5.58 36.21
CA TRP A 306 18.44 -5.35 35.27
C TRP A 306 18.15 -4.21 34.28
N LEU A 307 16.96 -4.18 33.67
CA LEU A 307 16.54 -3.12 32.75
C LEU A 307 16.54 -1.73 33.41
N GLN A 308 16.05 -1.65 34.66
CA GLN A 308 16.07 -0.42 35.44
C GLN A 308 17.49 0.05 35.73
N ARG A 309 18.38 -0.87 36.14
CA ARG A 309 19.80 -0.57 36.39
C ARG A 309 20.50 -0.04 35.14
N GLU A 310 20.21 -0.64 33.99
CA GLU A 310 20.86 -0.28 32.72
C GLU A 310 20.17 0.87 31.96
N GLN A 311 19.04 1.38 32.48
CA GLN A 311 18.18 2.40 31.86
C GLN A 311 17.69 2.01 30.46
N LEU A 312 17.19 0.78 30.33
CA LEU A 312 16.71 0.20 29.09
C LEU A 312 15.21 -0.04 29.14
N GLU A 313 14.54 0.17 28.02
CA GLU A 313 13.10 -0.05 27.88
C GLU A 313 12.86 -1.16 26.83
N ILE A 314 12.00 -2.15 27.13
CA ILE A 314 11.58 -3.12 26.12
C ILE A 314 10.60 -2.42 25.21
N VAL A 315 10.95 -2.29 23.94
CA VAL A 315 10.11 -1.66 22.91
C VAL A 315 9.48 -2.67 21.96
N ASN A 316 9.98 -3.91 21.95
CA ASN A 316 9.38 -5.01 21.17
C ASN A 316 9.81 -6.39 21.69
N GLY A 317 9.05 -7.42 21.34
CA GLY A 317 9.33 -8.83 21.63
C GLY A 317 8.32 -9.52 22.57
N PRO A 318 8.42 -10.84 22.75
CA PRO A 318 9.38 -11.74 22.09
C PRO A 318 9.07 -11.95 20.60
N ASP A 319 10.09 -11.95 19.75
CA ASP A 319 9.95 -12.32 18.33
C ASP A 319 9.84 -13.84 18.15
N THR A 320 9.71 -14.31 16.91
CA THR A 320 9.60 -15.74 16.58
C THR A 320 10.80 -16.58 17.01
N LEU A 321 11.92 -15.94 17.37
CA LEU A 321 13.14 -16.55 17.88
C LEU A 321 13.32 -16.33 19.40
N GLY A 322 12.33 -15.75 20.08
CA GLY A 322 12.36 -15.48 21.52
C GLY A 322 13.18 -14.25 21.92
N ALA A 323 13.60 -13.42 20.97
CA ALA A 323 14.42 -12.23 21.25
C ALA A 323 13.56 -10.99 21.50
N PHE A 324 14.10 -10.08 22.31
CA PHE A 324 13.49 -8.81 22.70
C PHE A 324 14.31 -7.65 22.13
N THR A 325 13.62 -6.56 21.79
CA THR A 325 14.26 -5.31 21.37
C THR A 325 14.24 -4.33 22.53
N LEU A 326 15.43 -3.93 22.97
CA LEU A 326 15.62 -2.91 23.99
C LEU A 326 15.93 -1.56 23.35
N LEU A 327 15.44 -0.48 23.93
CA LEU A 327 15.79 0.88 23.58
C LEU A 327 16.67 1.48 24.66
N SER A 328 17.82 2.03 24.24
CA SER A 328 18.68 2.88 25.05
C SER A 328 18.58 4.33 24.59
N LYS A 329 18.32 5.24 25.52
CA LYS A 329 18.39 6.70 25.27
C LYS A 329 19.83 7.19 25.10
N ASN A 330 20.82 6.42 25.58
CA ASN A 330 22.24 6.69 25.36
C ASN A 330 22.71 6.08 24.03
N ARG A 331 23.17 6.92 23.09
CA ARG A 331 23.62 6.52 21.74
C ARG A 331 24.95 5.78 21.68
N GLN A 332 25.70 5.73 22.79
CA GLN A 332 26.96 4.99 22.91
C GLN A 332 26.84 3.79 23.87
N LYS A 333 25.61 3.34 24.17
CA LYS A 333 25.39 2.23 25.10
C LYS A 333 25.91 0.92 24.51
N VAL A 334 26.87 0.32 25.20
CA VAL A 334 27.35 -1.04 24.96
C VAL A 334 26.92 -1.89 26.14
N LEU A 335 26.24 -3.00 25.89
CA LEU A 335 25.84 -3.94 26.94
C LEU A 335 27.03 -4.80 27.37
N ALA A 336 27.15 -5.02 28.68
CA ALA A 336 28.14 -5.94 29.22
C ALA A 336 27.88 -7.37 28.74
N ALA A 337 28.95 -8.14 28.52
CA ALA A 337 28.86 -9.54 28.09
C ALA A 337 28.01 -10.39 29.08
N PRO A 338 27.39 -11.48 28.60
CA PRO A 338 26.66 -12.43 29.46
C PRO A 338 27.50 -12.91 30.65
N GLY A 339 26.91 -12.98 31.84
CA GLY A 339 27.62 -13.35 33.06
C GLY A 339 26.76 -13.31 34.35
N PRO A 340 27.33 -13.58 35.53
CA PRO A 340 26.59 -13.58 36.79
C PRO A 340 25.94 -12.22 37.07
N GLY A 341 24.62 -12.18 37.30
CA GLY A 341 23.87 -10.93 37.49
C GLY A 341 23.53 -10.16 36.20
N ASN A 342 23.72 -10.81 35.05
CA ASN A 342 23.27 -10.37 33.73
C ASN A 342 22.31 -11.43 33.15
N PRO A 343 21.01 -11.13 32.98
CA PRO A 343 20.02 -12.10 32.52
C PRO A 343 20.12 -12.40 31.01
N LEU A 344 21.13 -11.87 30.31
CA LEU A 344 21.32 -12.06 28.87
C LEU A 344 21.97 -13.41 28.55
N ALA A 345 21.46 -14.06 27.51
CA ALA A 345 22.04 -15.26 26.91
C ALA A 345 22.95 -14.93 25.71
N VAL A 346 22.53 -13.98 24.86
CA VAL A 346 23.29 -13.50 23.68
C VAL A 346 22.93 -12.04 23.40
N ILE A 347 23.93 -11.23 23.01
CA ILE A 347 23.76 -9.84 22.54
C ILE A 347 24.06 -9.82 21.05
N ASN A 348 23.07 -9.47 20.22
CA ASN A 348 23.30 -9.12 18.83
C ASN A 348 23.15 -7.59 18.69
N PRO A 349 24.23 -6.88 18.32
CA PRO A 349 24.19 -5.43 18.19
C PRO A 349 23.19 -4.95 17.13
#